data_AF-A0A2D6HDX8-F1
#
_entry.id   AF-A0A2D6HDX8-F1
#
_cell.length_a   1.000
_cell.length_b   1.000
_cell.length_c   1.000
_cell.angle_alpha   90.00
_cell.angle_beta   90.00
_cell.angle_gamma   90.00
#
_symmetry.space_group_name_H-M   'P 1'
#
loop_
_entity.id
_entity.type
_entity.pdbx_description
1 polymer ?
#
loop_
_entity_poly.entity_id
_entity_poly.type
_entity_poly.pdbx_seq_one_letter_code
_entity_poly.pdbx_strand_id
1 'polypeptide(L)'
;MYRALGLFALALAGACGRETGTEPDTWPAGTAVVVGGEVIGVEEVDTTADALAALKPSYTRSMLRRQALTHVLFTRAVGRIGCGRERAAARAAATAWSAGDEGAAPPRERRGTWNELGLDLWLAVRALEPGTWSEVCEGAGFFFLVRLLERDGAAPAVREGFVLEVVEFPWRSDRVGLPLAVFEERLVIVDPAFRKVVPERWKYPMEEVGE
;
A
#
# COMPACT_ATOMS: atom_id res chain seq x y z
N MET A 1 33.03 -36.23 -54.07
CA MET A 1 32.05 -37.19 -53.52
C MET A 1 31.02 -36.44 -52.69
N TYR A 2 29.75 -36.61 -53.06
CA TYR A 2 28.45 -36.28 -52.42
C TYR A 2 28.44 -35.52 -51.08
N ARG A 3 27.88 -34.30 -51.01
CA ARG A 3 26.44 -33.92 -50.79
C ARG A 3 25.85 -34.35 -49.44
N ALA A 4 25.43 -33.38 -48.63
CA ALA A 4 24.01 -33.22 -48.23
C ALA A 4 23.76 -31.90 -47.48
N LEU A 5 22.93 -31.05 -48.08
CA LEU A 5 22.12 -30.01 -47.43
C LEU A 5 21.04 -30.71 -46.60
N GLY A 6 20.76 -30.20 -45.40
CA GLY A 6 19.59 -30.59 -44.60
C GLY A 6 18.76 -29.37 -44.23
N LEU A 7 17.78 -29.05 -45.09
CA LEU A 7 16.61 -28.24 -44.78
C LEU A 7 15.87 -28.86 -43.58
N PHE A 8 15.42 -28.04 -42.61
CA PHE A 8 14.29 -28.45 -41.77
C PHE A 8 13.21 -27.37 -41.72
N ALA A 9 11.99 -27.87 -41.92
CA ALA A 9 10.78 -27.18 -42.29
C ALA A 9 10.19 -26.29 -41.19
N LEU A 10 9.51 -25.23 -41.66
CA LEU A 10 8.43 -24.55 -40.98
C LEU A 10 7.41 -25.55 -40.42
N ALA A 11 7.06 -25.39 -39.13
CA ALA A 11 5.81 -25.89 -38.57
C ALA A 11 4.92 -24.69 -38.22
N LEU A 12 4.01 -24.36 -39.14
CA LEU A 12 2.80 -23.58 -38.89
C LEU A 12 1.77 -24.52 -38.27
N ALA A 13 1.42 -24.31 -37.00
CA ALA A 13 0.26 -24.96 -36.38
C ALA A 13 -0.45 -24.01 -35.41
N GLY A 14 -1.59 -23.49 -35.88
CA GLY A 14 -2.81 -23.27 -35.10
C GLY A 14 -2.74 -22.37 -33.87
N ALA A 15 -2.84 -21.05 -34.06
CA ALA A 15 -3.29 -20.12 -33.02
C ALA A 15 -4.63 -19.51 -33.42
N CYS A 16 -5.72 -20.24 -33.20
CA CYS A 16 -7.08 -19.70 -33.18
C CYS A 16 -7.87 -20.44 -32.11
N GLY A 17 -7.73 -19.93 -30.90
CA GLY A 17 -8.45 -20.35 -29.71
C GLY A 17 -8.25 -19.29 -28.64
N ARG A 18 -8.85 -18.10 -28.83
CA ARG A 18 -8.95 -17.10 -27.77
C ARG A 18 -10.03 -17.60 -26.81
N GLU A 19 -9.65 -18.50 -25.92
CA GLU A 19 -10.46 -18.84 -24.76
C GLU A 19 -10.53 -17.59 -23.87
N THR A 20 -11.63 -16.86 -23.96
CA THR A 20 -12.10 -15.94 -22.92
C THR A 20 -12.64 -16.74 -21.74
N GLY A 21 -11.84 -17.67 -21.22
CA GLY A 21 -12.04 -18.26 -19.92
C GLY A 21 -11.20 -17.46 -18.95
N THR A 22 -11.76 -16.41 -18.35
CA THR A 22 -11.16 -15.84 -17.15
C THR A 22 -11.24 -16.95 -16.10
N GLU A 23 -10.12 -17.62 -15.83
CA GLU A 23 -10.01 -18.51 -14.67
C GLU A 23 -10.57 -17.75 -13.47
N PRO A 24 -11.39 -18.39 -12.60
CA PRO A 24 -11.82 -17.72 -11.39
C PRO A 24 -10.58 -17.28 -10.64
N ASP A 25 -10.37 -15.97 -10.49
CA ASP A 25 -9.23 -15.43 -9.76
C ASP A 25 -9.25 -16.05 -8.34
N THR A 26 -8.44 -17.07 -8.10
CA THR A 26 -8.34 -17.70 -6.79
C THR A 26 -7.46 -16.81 -5.93
N TRP A 27 -8.11 -15.92 -5.18
CA TRP A 27 -7.42 -15.04 -4.24
C TRP A 27 -6.89 -15.82 -3.03
N PRO A 28 -5.76 -15.41 -2.44
CA PRO A 28 -5.26 -16.00 -1.20
C PRO A 28 -6.32 -15.95 -0.09
N ALA A 29 -6.34 -16.98 0.77
CA ALA A 29 -7.20 -17.01 1.94
C ALA A 29 -6.93 -15.78 2.83
N GLY A 30 -7.99 -15.16 3.34
CA GLY A 30 -7.89 -13.93 4.13
C GLY A 30 -7.79 -12.64 3.31
N THR A 31 -7.98 -12.69 1.98
CA THR A 31 -8.12 -11.48 1.16
C THR A 31 -9.44 -10.77 1.44
N ALA A 32 -9.38 -9.47 1.76
CA ALA A 32 -10.58 -8.64 1.91
C ALA A 32 -11.03 -8.07 0.57
N VAL A 33 -10.12 -7.38 -0.13
CA VAL A 33 -10.37 -6.67 -1.39
C VAL A 33 -9.11 -6.71 -2.27
N VAL A 34 -9.29 -6.52 -3.58
CA VAL A 34 -8.21 -6.39 -4.56
C VAL A 34 -8.38 -5.11 -5.36
N VAL A 35 -7.32 -4.32 -5.52
CA VAL A 35 -7.31 -3.05 -6.29
C VAL A 35 -6.27 -3.14 -7.39
N GLY A 36 -6.69 -3.14 -8.66
CA GLY A 36 -5.75 -3.21 -9.80
C GLY A 36 -4.80 -4.43 -9.75
N GLY A 37 -5.27 -5.54 -9.16
CA GLY A 37 -4.47 -6.75 -8.93
C GLY A 37 -3.73 -6.81 -7.58
N GLU A 38 -3.68 -5.71 -6.82
CA GLU A 38 -3.04 -5.66 -5.51
C GLU A 38 -3.98 -6.14 -4.40
N VAL A 39 -3.55 -7.17 -3.67
CA VAL A 39 -4.30 -7.81 -2.58
C VAL A 39 -4.20 -6.98 -1.30
N ILE A 40 -5.33 -6.74 -0.65
CA ILE A 40 -5.41 -6.19 0.71
C ILE A 40 -6.07 -7.25 1.62
N GLY A 41 -5.35 -7.66 2.66
CA GLY A 41 -5.80 -8.72 3.58
C GLY A 41 -6.73 -8.21 4.68
N VAL A 42 -7.60 -9.09 5.21
CA VAL A 42 -8.50 -8.80 6.34
C VAL A 42 -7.71 -8.36 7.58
N GLU A 43 -6.62 -9.06 7.89
CA GLU A 43 -5.76 -8.77 9.04
C GLU A 43 -5.10 -7.38 8.95
N GLU A 44 -4.64 -6.99 7.75
CA GLU A 44 -4.05 -5.66 7.51
C GLU A 44 -5.09 -4.55 7.74
N VAL A 45 -6.32 -4.76 7.24
CA VAL A 45 -7.43 -3.81 7.47
C VAL A 45 -7.78 -3.73 8.94
N ASP A 46 -7.84 -4.87 9.63
CA ASP A 46 -8.18 -4.95 11.05
C ASP A 46 -7.12 -4.28 11.92
N THR A 47 -5.85 -4.58 11.70
CA THR A 47 -4.72 -3.96 12.42
C THR A 47 -4.73 -2.44 12.26
N THR A 48 -4.94 -1.95 11.03
CA THR A 48 -5.03 -0.51 10.76
C THR A 48 -6.27 0.10 11.42
N ALA A 49 -7.42 -0.59 11.39
CA ALA A 49 -8.65 -0.14 12.04
C ALA A 49 -8.52 -0.06 13.57
N ASP A 50 -7.81 -1.01 14.20
CA ASP A 50 -7.52 -1.00 15.64
C ASP A 50 -6.67 0.21 16.03
N ALA A 51 -5.64 0.52 15.25
CA ALA A 51 -4.82 1.70 15.49
C ALA A 51 -5.63 3.02 15.34
N LEU A 52 -6.52 3.10 14.34
CA LEU A 52 -7.41 4.25 14.13
C LEU A 52 -8.46 4.43 15.24
N ALA A 53 -8.80 3.37 15.98
CA ALA A 53 -9.76 3.44 17.08
C ALA A 53 -9.34 4.47 18.15
N ALA A 54 -8.04 4.72 18.30
CA ALA A 54 -7.55 5.72 19.23
C ALA A 54 -7.80 7.17 18.78
N LEU A 55 -7.80 7.43 17.47
CA LEU A 55 -8.15 8.74 16.93
C LEU A 55 -9.66 8.96 16.92
N LYS A 56 -10.43 7.88 16.74
CA LYS A 56 -11.89 7.92 16.56
C LYS A 56 -12.58 6.89 17.47
N PRO A 57 -12.51 7.04 18.81
CA PRO A 57 -13.02 6.03 19.75
C PRO A 57 -14.54 5.85 19.69
N SER A 58 -15.28 6.82 19.15
CA SER A 58 -16.73 6.72 18.94
C SER A 58 -17.13 5.99 17.66
N TYR A 59 -16.17 5.65 16.78
CA TYR A 59 -16.47 5.01 15.51
C TYR A 59 -16.70 3.51 15.70
N THR A 60 -17.69 2.98 14.98
CA THR A 60 -17.92 1.53 14.94
C THR A 60 -16.79 0.82 14.19
N ARG A 61 -16.62 -0.49 14.42
CA ARG A 61 -15.62 -1.29 13.68
C ARG A 61 -15.75 -1.16 12.17
N SER A 62 -16.97 -1.15 11.63
CA SER A 62 -17.21 -0.97 10.19
C SER A 62 -16.76 0.40 9.69
N MET A 63 -16.92 1.46 10.50
CA MET A 63 -16.44 2.80 10.15
C MET A 63 -14.92 2.87 10.19
N LEU A 64 -14.28 2.25 11.19
CA LEU A 64 -12.82 2.20 11.31
C LEU A 64 -12.18 1.40 10.16
N ARG A 65 -12.73 0.24 9.79
CA ARG A 65 -12.28 -0.53 8.62
C ARG A 65 -12.43 0.28 7.33
N ARG A 66 -13.52 1.03 7.17
CA ARG A 66 -13.70 1.93 6.02
C ARG A 66 -12.61 2.99 5.98
N GLN A 67 -12.29 3.60 7.12
CA GLN A 67 -11.24 4.61 7.21
C GLN A 67 -9.86 4.04 6.91
N ALA A 68 -9.53 2.86 7.45
CA ALA A 68 -8.29 2.13 7.16
C ALA A 68 -8.13 1.91 5.65
N LEU A 69 -9.18 1.43 4.98
CA LEU A 69 -9.18 1.25 3.54
C LEU A 69 -8.97 2.58 2.80
N THR A 70 -9.82 3.58 3.03
CA THR A 70 -9.87 4.79 2.20
C THR A 70 -8.76 5.81 2.45
N HIS A 71 -8.14 5.81 3.63
CA HIS A 71 -7.10 6.78 3.96
C HIS A 71 -5.68 6.20 3.92
N VAL A 72 -5.54 4.88 3.95
CA VAL A 72 -4.23 4.23 4.06
C VAL A 72 -4.06 3.16 3.00
N LEU A 73 -4.83 2.07 3.12
CA LEU A 73 -4.50 0.83 2.42
C LEU A 73 -4.75 0.91 0.91
N PHE A 74 -5.80 1.60 0.50
CA PHE A 74 -6.07 1.77 -0.92
C PHE A 74 -5.04 2.64 -1.63
N THR A 75 -4.62 3.75 -1.02
CA THR A 75 -3.55 4.59 -1.57
C THR A 75 -2.22 3.84 -1.67
N ARG A 76 -1.91 2.99 -0.67
CA ARG A 76 -0.75 2.11 -0.71
C ARG A 76 -0.85 1.10 -1.84
N ALA A 77 -1.99 0.42 -1.99
CA ALA A 77 -2.22 -0.55 -3.07
C ALA A 77 -2.01 0.08 -4.45
N VAL A 78 -2.62 1.23 -4.73
CA VAL A 78 -2.42 1.95 -6.00
C VAL A 78 -0.96 2.35 -6.19
N GLY A 79 -0.27 2.73 -5.13
CA GLY A 79 1.17 3.02 -5.15
C GLY A 79 2.06 1.82 -5.50
N ARG A 80 1.55 0.57 -5.41
CA ARG A 80 2.28 -0.65 -5.75
C ARG A 80 2.11 -1.06 -7.22
N ILE A 81 0.96 -0.73 -7.83
CA ILE A 81 0.60 -1.14 -9.20
C ILE A 81 1.69 -0.74 -10.19
N GLY A 82 2.21 -1.72 -10.93
CA GLY A 82 3.23 -1.52 -11.95
C GLY A 82 4.64 -1.20 -11.43
N CYS A 83 4.86 -1.13 -10.11
CA CYS A 83 6.13 -0.72 -9.51
C CYS A 83 6.89 -1.86 -8.81
N GLY A 84 6.63 -3.12 -9.15
CA GLY A 84 7.16 -4.28 -8.43
C GLY A 84 8.69 -4.28 -8.29
N ARG A 85 9.41 -3.89 -9.35
CA ARG A 85 10.88 -3.86 -9.36
C ARG A 85 11.44 -2.70 -8.52
N GLU A 86 10.94 -1.49 -8.74
CA GLU A 86 11.36 -0.27 -8.04
C GLU A 86 11.04 -0.36 -6.55
N ARG A 87 9.87 -0.90 -6.21
CA ARG A 87 9.47 -1.18 -4.83
C ARG A 87 10.39 -2.21 -4.19
N ALA A 88 10.70 -3.32 -4.86
CA ALA A 88 11.63 -4.32 -4.33
C ALA A 88 13.02 -3.72 -4.05
N ALA A 89 13.52 -2.88 -4.97
CA ALA A 89 14.80 -2.18 -4.79
C ALA A 89 14.75 -1.19 -3.60
N ALA A 90 13.68 -0.39 -3.47
CA ALA A 90 13.51 0.51 -2.34
C ALA A 90 13.38 -0.24 -1.00
N ARG A 91 12.71 -1.41 -0.98
CA ARG A 91 12.62 -2.26 0.22
C ARG A 91 13.99 -2.77 0.64
N ALA A 92 14.78 -3.23 -0.33
CA ALA A 92 16.13 -3.72 -0.09
C ALA A 92 17.02 -2.61 0.48
N ALA A 93 16.95 -1.40 -0.08
CA ALA A 93 17.68 -0.23 0.42
C ALA A 93 17.26 0.14 1.86
N ALA A 94 15.96 0.19 2.15
CA ALA A 94 15.46 0.45 3.51
C ALA A 94 15.93 -0.61 4.52
N THR A 95 15.95 -1.88 4.10
CA THR A 95 16.39 -3.00 4.93
C THR A 95 17.90 -2.94 5.19
N ALA A 96 18.70 -2.63 4.17
CA ALA A 96 20.14 -2.44 4.30
C ALA A 96 20.46 -1.28 5.26
N TRP A 97 19.75 -0.15 5.12
CA TRP A 97 19.92 0.98 6.03
C TRP A 97 19.60 0.63 7.48
N SER A 98 18.50 -0.10 7.71
CA SER A 98 18.14 -0.60 9.05
C SER A 98 19.21 -1.52 9.66
N ALA A 99 20.05 -2.15 8.83
CA ALA A 99 21.13 -3.03 9.25
C ALA A 99 22.47 -2.28 9.46
N GLY A 100 22.49 -0.95 9.31
CA GLY A 100 23.66 -0.10 9.53
C GLY A 100 24.39 0.32 8.25
N ASP A 101 23.81 0.10 7.06
CA ASP A 101 24.37 0.65 5.81
C ASP A 101 24.03 2.15 5.69
N GLU A 102 25.06 3.01 5.70
CA GLU A 102 24.90 4.47 5.67
C GLU A 102 24.61 5.02 4.25
N GLY A 103 24.37 4.18 3.24
CA GLY A 103 24.13 4.60 1.86
C GLY A 103 22.83 5.38 1.56
N ALA A 104 21.98 5.64 2.55
CA ALA A 104 20.72 6.37 2.36
C ALA A 104 20.87 7.89 2.54
N ALA A 105 19.83 8.64 2.15
CA ALA A 105 19.72 10.04 2.50
C ALA A 105 19.73 10.21 4.04
N PRO A 106 20.31 11.30 4.57
CA PRO A 106 20.32 11.52 6.01
C PRO A 106 18.89 11.66 6.56
N PRO A 107 18.65 11.22 7.81
CA PRO A 107 17.37 11.41 8.46
C PRO A 107 16.92 12.87 8.46
N ARG A 108 15.62 13.07 8.24
CA ARG A 108 15.00 14.40 8.27
C ARG A 108 14.09 14.52 9.46
N GLU A 109 14.21 15.63 10.19
CA GLU A 109 13.29 15.91 11.27
C GLU A 109 11.89 16.24 10.72
N ARG A 110 10.87 15.71 11.39
CA ARG A 110 9.44 16.01 11.19
C ARG A 110 8.80 16.27 12.55
N ARG A 111 7.87 17.21 12.61
CA ARG A 111 7.13 17.54 13.83
C ARG A 111 5.64 17.70 13.52
N GLY A 112 4.80 17.19 14.40
CA GLY A 112 3.36 17.46 14.37
C GLY A 112 2.50 16.35 14.94
N THR A 113 1.20 16.51 14.77
CA THR A 113 0.14 15.55 15.08
C THR A 113 -0.14 14.63 13.89
N TRP A 114 -1.13 13.74 14.02
CA TRP A 114 -1.57 12.87 12.93
C TRP A 114 -1.96 13.64 11.64
N ASN A 115 -2.41 14.90 11.74
CA ASN A 115 -2.77 15.73 10.59
C ASN A 115 -1.53 16.23 9.83
N GLU A 116 -0.50 16.67 10.55
CA GLU A 116 0.72 17.24 9.93
C GLU A 116 1.70 16.15 9.48
N LEU A 117 1.79 15.05 10.22
CA LEU A 117 2.65 13.91 9.90
C LEU A 117 2.01 12.97 8.86
N GLY A 118 0.69 12.99 8.75
CA GLY A 118 -0.06 11.98 8.01
C GLY A 118 -0.20 10.66 8.79
N LEU A 119 -1.16 9.84 8.35
CA LEU A 119 -1.51 8.61 9.05
C LEU A 119 -0.39 7.55 9.00
N ASP A 120 0.36 7.45 7.91
CA ASP A 120 1.43 6.44 7.79
C ASP A 120 2.49 6.61 8.90
N LEU A 121 3.01 7.83 9.08
CA LEU A 121 4.00 8.13 10.11
C LEU A 121 3.40 8.03 11.52
N TRP A 122 2.19 8.54 11.71
CA TRP A 122 1.51 8.50 13.00
C TRP A 122 1.25 7.06 13.46
N LEU A 123 0.79 6.19 12.57
CA LEU A 123 0.57 4.77 12.85
C LEU A 123 1.86 4.06 13.23
N ALA A 124 2.95 4.35 12.51
CA ALA A 124 4.25 3.72 12.75
C ALA A 124 4.90 4.13 14.08
N VAL A 125 4.70 5.38 14.53
CA VAL A 125 5.42 5.90 15.70
C VAL A 125 4.68 5.70 17.03
N ARG A 126 3.35 5.54 17.01
CA ARG A 126 2.54 5.62 18.22
C ARG A 126 2.90 4.60 19.31
N ALA A 127 3.31 3.41 18.91
CA ALA A 127 3.74 2.34 19.80
C ALA A 127 5.26 2.32 20.06
N LEU A 128 6.03 3.25 19.50
CA LEU A 128 7.48 3.30 19.69
C LEU A 128 7.86 3.98 21.00
N GLU A 129 8.92 3.47 21.60
CA GLU A 129 9.64 4.12 22.68
C GLU A 129 10.57 5.22 22.15
N PRO A 130 10.71 6.35 22.86
CA PRO A 130 11.65 7.40 22.48
C PRO A 130 13.08 6.86 22.29
N GLY A 131 13.76 7.36 21.26
CA GLY A 131 15.10 6.95 20.84
C GLY A 131 15.14 5.71 19.94
N THR A 132 14.02 5.01 19.73
CA THR A 132 13.98 3.75 18.98
C THR A 132 13.55 3.96 17.53
N TRP A 133 14.24 3.31 16.59
CA TRP A 133 13.84 3.21 15.18
C TRP A 133 12.74 2.16 15.00
N SER A 134 11.76 2.45 14.14
CA SER A 134 10.77 1.48 13.69
C SER A 134 11.41 0.38 12.83
N GLU A 135 10.64 -0.69 12.59
CA GLU A 135 10.89 -1.54 11.43
C GLU A 135 10.67 -0.78 10.11
N VAL A 136 10.97 -1.44 8.98
CA VAL A 136 10.69 -0.89 7.65
C VAL A 136 9.19 -0.84 7.41
N CYS A 137 8.61 0.35 7.49
CA CYS A 137 7.21 0.62 7.24
C CYS A 137 6.97 0.99 5.77
N GLU A 138 5.76 0.74 5.29
CA GLU A 138 5.34 1.07 3.93
C GLU A 138 4.35 2.23 3.95
N GLY A 139 4.60 3.26 3.14
CA GLY A 139 3.65 4.32 2.81
C GLY A 139 3.26 4.25 1.32
N ALA A 140 2.43 5.19 0.88
CA ALA A 140 2.00 5.23 -0.52
C ALA A 140 3.14 5.66 -1.47
N GLY A 141 3.81 4.68 -2.08
CA GLY A 141 4.89 4.92 -3.05
C GLY A 141 6.30 5.03 -2.46
N PHE A 142 6.49 4.69 -1.18
CA PHE A 142 7.78 4.77 -0.49
C PHE A 142 7.84 3.84 0.73
N PHE A 143 9.04 3.38 1.08
CA PHE A 143 9.30 2.79 2.40
C PHE A 143 9.87 3.86 3.31
N PHE A 144 9.71 3.69 4.61
CA PHE A 144 10.31 4.58 5.58
C PHE A 144 10.68 3.86 6.87
N LEU A 145 11.66 4.44 7.57
CA LEU A 145 11.92 4.15 8.97
C LEU A 145 11.74 5.45 9.74
N VAL A 146 11.21 5.35 10.95
CA VAL A 146 10.97 6.50 11.82
C VAL A 146 11.60 6.27 13.19
N ARG A 147 12.29 7.27 13.73
CA ARG A 147 12.74 7.30 15.12
C ARG A 147 11.92 8.33 15.88
N LEU A 148 11.33 7.90 16.99
CA LEU A 148 10.67 8.81 17.91
C LEU A 148 11.74 9.58 18.69
N LEU A 149 11.78 10.91 18.58
CA LEU A 149 12.65 11.76 19.40
C LEU A 149 11.92 12.22 20.65
N GLU A 150 10.75 12.83 20.46
CA GLU A 150 9.93 13.38 21.54
C GLU A 150 8.46 13.09 21.30
N ARG A 151 7.73 12.85 22.38
CA ARG A 151 6.28 12.75 22.39
C ARG A 151 5.72 13.87 23.25
N ASP A 152 4.82 14.65 22.68
CA ASP A 152 4.10 15.72 23.37
C ASP A 152 2.59 15.44 23.30
N GLY A 153 1.84 16.05 24.21
CA GLY A 153 0.41 15.82 24.36
C GLY A 153 0.09 14.55 25.16
N ALA A 154 -1.07 14.60 25.81
CA ALA A 154 -1.65 13.47 26.51
C ALA A 154 -2.90 12.99 25.77
N ALA A 155 -3.55 11.96 26.31
CA ALA A 155 -4.86 11.52 25.85
C ALA A 155 -5.85 12.71 25.70
N PRO A 156 -6.73 12.71 24.69
CA PRO A 156 -6.93 11.65 23.69
C PRO A 156 -5.89 11.68 22.56
N ALA A 157 -5.70 10.55 21.87
CA ALA A 157 -4.65 10.37 20.87
C ALA A 157 -4.67 11.38 19.70
N VAL A 158 -5.82 12.02 19.45
CA VAL A 158 -5.94 13.12 18.49
C VAL A 158 -5.11 14.36 18.85
N ARG A 159 -4.64 14.47 20.10
CA ARG A 159 -3.78 15.56 20.60
C ARG A 159 -2.32 15.14 20.77
N GLU A 160 -1.97 13.89 20.47
CA GLU A 160 -0.59 13.42 20.51
C GLU A 160 0.20 14.11 19.38
N GLY A 161 1.25 14.83 19.77
CA GLY A 161 2.25 15.41 18.90
C GLY A 161 3.55 14.63 19.01
N PHE A 162 4.28 14.55 17.91
CA PHE A 162 5.57 13.86 17.87
C PHE A 162 6.63 14.71 17.21
N VAL A 163 7.87 14.50 17.65
CA VAL A 163 9.08 14.93 16.97
C VAL A 163 9.79 13.66 16.54
N LEU A 164 10.07 13.57 15.25
CA LEU A 164 10.51 12.37 14.58
C LEU A 164 11.75 12.65 13.77
N GLU A 165 12.61 11.64 13.62
CA GLU A 165 13.46 11.54 12.46
C GLU A 165 12.90 10.51 11.49
N VAL A 166 12.92 10.83 10.20
CA VAL A 166 12.39 9.97 9.15
C VAL A 166 13.44 9.79 8.06
N VAL A 167 13.63 8.55 7.64
CA VAL A 167 14.37 8.21 6.41
C VAL A 167 13.38 7.61 5.43
N GLU A 168 13.31 8.19 4.22
CA GLU A 168 12.40 7.75 3.16
C GLU A 168 13.16 7.09 2.01
N PHE A 169 12.59 6.02 1.48
CA PHE A 169 13.07 5.25 0.34
C PHE A 169 11.95 5.22 -0.71
N PRO A 170 11.82 6.27 -1.53
CA PRO A 170 10.77 6.36 -2.53
C PRO A 170 11.01 5.39 -3.69
N TRP A 171 9.93 4.78 -4.19
CA TRP A 171 9.92 4.08 -5.49
C TRP A 171 8.96 4.72 -6.50
N ARG A 172 8.13 5.67 -6.06
CA ARG A 172 7.33 6.55 -6.92
C ARG A 172 7.69 8.01 -6.69
N SER A 173 7.80 8.76 -7.79
CA SER A 173 8.00 10.22 -7.77
C SER A 173 6.67 10.98 -7.67
N ASP A 174 5.57 10.40 -8.13
CA ASP A 174 4.25 11.01 -8.32
C ASP A 174 3.26 10.71 -7.18
N ARG A 175 3.72 10.77 -5.93
CA ARG A 175 2.92 10.36 -4.75
C ARG A 175 1.64 11.17 -4.51
N VAL A 176 1.62 12.43 -4.94
CA VAL A 176 0.51 13.37 -4.68
C VAL A 176 -0.80 12.93 -5.34
N GLY A 177 -0.73 12.27 -6.50
CA GLY A 177 -1.90 11.80 -7.26
C GLY A 177 -2.49 10.48 -6.77
N LEU A 178 -1.75 9.70 -5.96
CA LEU A 178 -2.16 8.34 -5.56
C LEU A 178 -3.54 8.26 -4.90
N PRO A 179 -3.97 9.21 -4.04
CA PRO A 179 -5.31 9.14 -3.46
C PRO A 179 -6.45 9.24 -4.48
N LEU A 180 -6.21 9.82 -5.66
CA LEU A 180 -7.19 9.96 -6.73
C LEU A 180 -7.08 8.85 -7.77
N ALA A 181 -5.86 8.36 -8.05
CA ALA A 181 -5.63 7.26 -8.99
C ALA A 181 -6.41 5.98 -8.62
N VAL A 182 -6.81 5.83 -7.36
CA VAL A 182 -7.64 4.71 -6.92
C VAL A 182 -9.00 4.58 -7.61
N PHE A 183 -9.53 5.68 -8.14
CA PHE A 183 -10.80 5.67 -8.87
C PHE A 183 -10.65 5.14 -10.30
N GLU A 184 -9.42 5.04 -10.80
CA GLU A 184 -9.09 4.54 -12.12
C GLU A 184 -8.88 3.02 -12.12
N GLU A 185 -8.76 2.42 -10.93
CA GLU A 185 -8.42 1.01 -10.76
C GLU A 185 -9.64 0.11 -10.55
N ARG A 186 -9.55 -1.12 -11.08
CA ARG A 186 -10.59 -2.14 -10.85
C ARG A 186 -10.57 -2.59 -9.39
N LEU A 187 -11.69 -2.46 -8.70
CA LEU A 187 -11.90 -2.98 -7.35
C LEU A 187 -12.69 -4.29 -7.36
N VAL A 188 -12.16 -5.32 -6.69
CA VAL A 188 -12.86 -6.59 -6.45
C VAL A 188 -13.02 -6.79 -4.93
N ILE A 189 -14.25 -6.99 -4.46
CA ILE A 189 -14.52 -7.32 -3.06
C ILE A 189 -14.56 -8.83 -2.92
N VAL A 190 -13.54 -9.38 -2.27
CA VAL A 190 -13.35 -10.84 -2.11
C VAL A 190 -14.12 -11.34 -0.89
N ASP A 191 -13.96 -10.68 0.26
CA ASP A 191 -14.71 -11.00 1.47
C ASP A 191 -16.07 -10.25 1.46
N PRO A 192 -17.21 -10.96 1.44
CA PRO A 192 -18.55 -10.36 1.46
C PRO A 192 -18.80 -9.40 2.65
N ALA A 193 -18.12 -9.58 3.78
CA ALA A 193 -18.24 -8.70 4.94
C ALA A 193 -17.82 -7.26 4.63
N PHE A 194 -16.93 -7.06 3.64
CA PHE A 194 -16.43 -5.75 3.24
C PHE A 194 -17.36 -5.01 2.27
N ARG A 195 -18.44 -5.63 1.76
CA ARG A 195 -19.41 -4.97 0.87
C ARG A 195 -20.05 -3.72 1.48
N LYS A 196 -20.27 -3.70 2.80
CA LYS A 196 -20.80 -2.52 3.52
C LYS A 196 -19.69 -1.57 3.97
N VAL A 197 -18.45 -2.04 4.03
CA VAL A 197 -17.28 -1.27 4.45
C VAL A 197 -16.78 -0.40 3.30
N VAL A 198 -16.63 -0.98 2.11
CA VAL A 198 -16.19 -0.27 0.90
C VAL A 198 -17.21 0.81 0.52
N PRO A 199 -16.80 2.07 0.28
CA PRO A 199 -17.70 3.14 -0.17
C PRO A 199 -18.37 2.81 -1.50
N GLU A 200 -19.63 3.21 -1.68
CA GLU A 200 -20.40 2.92 -2.90
C GLU A 200 -19.73 3.46 -4.17
N ARG A 201 -19.21 4.70 -4.09
CA ARG A 201 -18.47 5.37 -5.17
C ARG A 201 -17.22 4.62 -5.66
N TRP A 202 -16.78 3.58 -4.97
CA TRP A 202 -15.60 2.79 -5.33
C TRP A 202 -15.97 1.40 -5.89
N LYS A 203 -17.22 0.98 -5.74
CA LYS A 203 -17.71 -0.30 -6.26
C LYS A 203 -18.02 -0.23 -7.74
N TYR A 204 -18.36 0.96 -8.21
CA TYR A 204 -18.74 1.26 -9.58
C TYR A 204 -17.74 2.29 -10.10
N PRO A 205 -16.88 1.95 -11.08
CA PRO A 205 -16.12 2.96 -11.80
C PRO A 205 -17.11 4.02 -12.30
N MET A 206 -16.76 5.30 -12.20
CA MET A 206 -17.60 6.31 -12.83
C MET A 206 -17.61 6.02 -14.33
N GLU A 207 -18.77 5.71 -14.89
CA GLU A 207 -18.94 5.74 -16.34
C GLU A 207 -18.55 7.15 -16.77
N GLU A 208 -17.59 7.28 -17.71
CA GLU A 208 -17.31 8.54 -18.35
C GLU A 208 -18.64 9.04 -18.91
N VAL A 209 -19.18 10.11 -18.31
CA VAL A 209 -20.30 10.83 -18.89
C VAL A 209 -19.74 11.45 -20.15
N GLY A 210 -19.90 10.77 -21.28
CA GLY A 210 -19.42 11.24 -22.57
C GLY A 210 -19.98 12.64 -22.83
N GLU A 211 -19.08 13.62 -22.91
CA GLU A 211 -19.35 14.94 -23.46
C GLU A 211 -19.35 14.90 -25.00
#